data_AF-S6FTI3-F1
#
_entry.id   AF-S6FTI3-F1
#
_cell.length_a   1.000
_cell.length_b   1.000
_cell.length_c   1.000
_cell.angle_alpha   90.00
_cell.angle_beta   90.00
_cell.angle_gamma   90.00
#
_symmetry.space_group_name_H-M   'P 1'
#
loop_
_entity.id
_entity.type
_entity.pdbx_description
1 polymer ?
#
loop_
_entity_poly.entity_id
_entity_poly.type
_entity_poly.pdbx_seq_one_letter_code
_entity_poly.pdbx_strand_id
1 'polypeptide(L)'
;MTPLDLTHLTEDIKKTKNWSIHRKRMYTMGLMHELYITDGSNNENEHSIIPASDRLLTAQLVSEVLDQLIEYDEISIFEEMVENHKTTCPSIQFSHILSFDDEAGIQYILNSNSWLKVLRGSNDIALVITGNLVGDFTFYLESSNETFEEKKITFNKNGIYRLSNKPIDRLYLAADSLKLVQ
;
A
#
# COMPACT_ATOMS: atom_id res chain seq x y z
N MET A 1 5.66 13.95 2.32
CA MET A 1 5.50 15.25 1.60
C MET A 1 4.45 16.10 2.31
N THR A 2 4.44 17.43 2.12
CA THR A 2 3.41 18.28 2.74
C THR A 2 2.10 18.24 1.94
N PRO A 3 0.94 18.59 2.54
CA PRO A 3 -0.33 18.67 1.81
C PRO A 3 -0.30 19.62 0.61
N LEU A 4 0.45 20.72 0.71
CA LEU A 4 0.61 21.68 -0.38
C LEU A 4 1.35 21.05 -1.56
N ASP A 5 2.46 20.35 -1.29
CA ASP A 5 3.22 19.64 -2.33
C ASP A 5 2.34 18.61 -3.04
N LEU A 6 1.57 17.83 -2.27
CA LEU A 6 0.69 16.80 -2.82
C LEU A 6 -0.42 17.39 -3.70
N THR A 7 -0.96 18.56 -3.34
CA THR A 7 -1.98 19.24 -4.15
C THR A 7 -1.40 19.70 -5.49
N HIS A 8 -0.19 20.25 -5.48
CA HIS A 8 0.50 20.64 -6.71
C HIS A 8 0.83 19.44 -7.61
N LEU A 9 1.23 18.32 -7.02
CA LEU A 9 1.49 17.08 -7.75
C LEU A 9 0.25 16.58 -8.52
N THR A 10 -0.93 16.65 -7.91
CA THR A 10 -2.20 16.30 -8.55
C THR A 10 -2.48 17.17 -9.79
N GLU A 11 -2.10 18.45 -9.79
CA GLU A 11 -2.22 19.31 -10.98
C GLU A 11 -1.16 18.98 -12.04
N ASP A 12 0.05 18.62 -11.63
CA ASP A 12 1.14 18.31 -12.53
C ASP A 12 0.95 16.96 -13.22
N ILE A 13 0.43 15.94 -12.53
CA ILE A 13 0.06 14.64 -13.11
C ILE A 13 -0.98 14.82 -14.23
N LYS A 14 -1.94 15.74 -14.10
CA LYS A 14 -2.89 16.03 -15.20
C LYS A 14 -2.21 16.53 -16.48
N LYS A 15 -1.08 17.21 -16.36
CA LYS A 15 -0.31 17.75 -17.50
C LYS A 15 0.50 16.66 -18.22
N THR A 16 0.73 15.50 -17.60
CA THR A 16 1.52 14.42 -18.18
C THR A 16 0.73 13.58 -19.19
N LYS A 17 -0.59 13.77 -19.29
CA LYS A 17 -1.48 12.98 -20.16
C LYS A 17 -0.94 12.77 -21.58
N ASN A 18 -0.35 13.81 -22.16
CA ASN A 18 0.19 13.82 -23.53
C ASN A 18 1.70 13.57 -23.61
N TRP A 19 2.37 13.26 -22.50
CA TRP A 19 3.79 12.97 -22.49
C TRP A 19 4.08 11.60 -23.12
N SER A 20 5.31 11.45 -23.62
CA SER A 20 5.77 10.14 -24.09
C SER A 20 5.83 9.15 -22.93
N ILE A 21 5.64 7.86 -23.23
CA ILE A 21 5.66 6.77 -22.25
C ILE A 21 6.95 6.80 -21.41
N HIS A 22 8.11 7.02 -22.05
CA HIS A 22 9.37 7.11 -21.34
C HIS A 22 9.41 8.28 -20.34
N ARG A 23 8.91 9.45 -20.73
CA ARG A 23 8.89 10.63 -19.87
C ARG A 23 7.95 10.45 -18.68
N LYS A 24 6.76 9.87 -18.91
CA LYS A 24 5.84 9.47 -17.83
C LYS A 24 6.55 8.58 -16.82
N ARG A 25 7.14 7.47 -17.28
CA ARG A 25 7.87 6.52 -16.41
C ARG A 25 8.96 7.18 -15.57
N MET A 26 9.78 8.05 -16.15
CA MET A 26 10.84 8.75 -15.41
C MET A 26 10.27 9.67 -14.32
N TYR A 27 9.19 10.40 -14.64
CA TYR A 27 8.50 11.26 -13.68
C TYR A 27 7.88 10.45 -12.54
N THR A 28 7.14 9.40 -12.88
CA THR A 28 6.50 8.50 -11.90
C THR A 28 7.52 7.80 -11.00
N MET A 29 8.68 7.40 -11.55
CA MET A 29 9.75 6.81 -10.74
C MET A 29 10.30 7.79 -9.69
N GLY A 30 10.55 9.04 -10.08
CA GLY A 30 10.97 10.08 -9.14
C GLY A 30 9.90 10.37 -8.08
N LEU A 31 8.65 10.50 -8.51
CA LEU A 31 7.54 10.74 -7.60
C LEU A 31 7.34 9.59 -6.60
N MET A 32 7.32 8.35 -7.05
CA MET A 32 7.19 7.18 -6.18
C MET A 32 8.38 7.00 -5.22
N HIS A 33 9.55 7.57 -5.56
CA HIS A 33 10.68 7.61 -4.65
C HIS A 33 10.49 8.63 -3.53
N GLU A 34 9.90 9.79 -3.84
CA GLU A 34 9.71 10.90 -2.90
C GLU A 34 8.38 10.87 -2.14
N LEU A 35 7.44 10.00 -2.55
CA LEU A 35 6.13 9.91 -1.92
C LEU A 35 6.25 9.21 -0.56
N TYR A 36 5.81 9.88 0.51
CA TYR A 36 5.74 9.33 1.86
C TYR A 36 4.62 9.99 2.67
N ILE A 37 3.99 9.24 3.56
CA ILE A 37 3.03 9.72 4.56
C ILE A 37 3.74 9.76 5.90
N THR A 38 4.17 10.95 6.33
CA THR A 38 4.76 11.15 7.65
C THR A 38 3.75 11.75 8.61
N ASP A 39 4.03 11.48 9.87
CA ASP A 39 3.30 11.92 11.03
C ASP A 39 3.92 13.22 11.62
N GLY A 40 5.09 13.62 11.10
CA GLY A 40 5.87 14.81 11.50
C GLY A 40 6.83 14.58 12.67
N SER A 41 6.83 13.38 13.27
CA SER A 41 7.72 13.00 14.36
C SER A 41 8.99 12.29 13.84
N ASN A 42 10.09 12.39 14.61
CA ASN A 42 11.33 11.71 14.27
C ASN A 42 11.18 10.18 14.44
N ASN A 43 11.62 9.43 13.44
CA ASN A 43 11.45 7.99 13.17
C ASN A 43 11.93 6.98 14.23
N GLU A 44 11.99 7.32 15.51
CA GLU A 44 12.48 6.38 16.53
C GLU A 44 11.46 5.27 16.87
N ASN A 45 10.21 5.37 16.40
CA ASN A 45 9.15 4.37 16.64
C ASN A 45 8.22 4.14 15.41
N GLU A 46 8.75 4.03 14.19
CA GLU A 46 7.98 3.68 12.97
C GLU A 46 7.53 2.20 12.91
N HIS A 47 6.95 1.68 13.99
CA HIS A 47 6.57 0.25 14.09
C HIS A 47 5.09 0.03 14.44
N SER A 48 4.30 1.09 14.58
CA SER A 48 2.87 0.96 14.84
C SER A 48 2.07 1.13 13.55
N ILE A 49 1.26 0.12 13.21
CA ILE A 49 0.25 0.25 12.16
C ILE A 49 -0.80 1.24 12.66
N ILE A 50 -1.02 2.31 11.90
CA ILE A 50 -2.03 3.33 12.24
C ILE A 50 -3.14 3.35 11.19
N PRO A 51 -4.40 3.58 11.59
CA PRO A 51 -5.48 3.82 10.64
C PRO A 51 -5.27 5.15 9.91
N ALA A 52 -5.63 5.19 8.62
CA ALA A 52 -5.45 6.37 7.78
C ALA A 52 -6.29 7.57 8.26
N SER A 53 -7.34 7.34 9.06
CA SER A 53 -8.12 8.37 9.73
C SER A 53 -7.26 9.32 10.57
N ASP A 54 -6.19 8.81 11.17
CA ASP A 54 -5.29 9.60 12.03
C ASP A 54 -4.46 10.59 11.20
N ARG A 55 -4.36 10.35 9.89
CA ARG A 55 -3.63 11.18 8.91
C ARG A 55 -4.51 11.52 7.70
N LEU A 56 -5.80 11.74 7.94
CA LEU A 56 -6.85 11.80 6.92
C LEU A 56 -6.49 12.65 5.70
N LEU A 57 -6.12 13.91 5.88
CA LEU A 57 -5.84 14.83 4.77
C LEU A 57 -4.68 14.34 3.89
N THR A 58 -3.55 13.96 4.51
CA THR A 58 -2.38 13.48 3.78
C THR A 58 -2.66 12.15 3.11
N ALA A 59 -3.36 11.23 3.77
CA ALA A 59 -3.74 9.94 3.20
C ALA A 59 -4.69 10.09 2.01
N GLN A 60 -5.66 11.01 2.07
CA GLN A 60 -6.55 11.34 0.97
C GLN A 60 -5.79 11.91 -0.23
N LEU A 61 -4.91 12.89 0.00
CA LEU A 61 -4.11 13.51 -1.06
C LEU A 61 -3.15 12.50 -1.72
N VAL A 62 -2.45 11.69 -0.93
CA VAL A 62 -1.59 10.62 -1.47
C VAL A 62 -2.43 9.60 -2.25
N SER A 63 -3.61 9.22 -1.76
CA SER A 63 -4.52 8.34 -2.47
C SER A 63 -4.96 8.92 -3.82
N GLU A 64 -5.27 10.22 -3.89
CA GLU A 64 -5.64 10.89 -5.15
C GLU A 64 -4.48 10.92 -6.15
N VAL A 65 -3.27 11.22 -5.68
CA VAL A 65 -2.05 11.14 -6.49
C VAL A 65 -1.91 9.74 -7.10
N LEU A 66 -2.02 8.69 -6.28
CA LEU A 66 -1.92 7.30 -6.77
C LEU A 66 -3.02 6.95 -7.77
N ASP A 67 -4.27 7.36 -7.51
CA ASP A 67 -5.40 7.10 -8.41
C ASP A 67 -5.16 7.74 -9.80
N GLN A 68 -4.62 8.96 -9.86
CA GLN A 68 -4.32 9.62 -11.14
C GLN A 68 -3.15 8.98 -11.89
N LEU A 69 -2.12 8.51 -11.18
CA LEU A 69 -1.02 7.76 -11.80
C LEU A 69 -1.53 6.46 -12.44
N ILE A 70 -2.47 5.77 -11.79
CA ILE A 70 -3.11 4.58 -12.37
C ILE A 70 -3.94 4.99 -13.58
N GLU A 71 -4.79 6.03 -13.46
CA GLU A 71 -5.67 6.50 -14.55
C GLU A 71 -4.92 6.89 -15.82
N TYR A 72 -3.71 7.46 -15.69
CA TYR A 72 -2.90 7.91 -16.82
C TYR A 72 -1.86 6.88 -17.31
N ASP A 73 -2.03 5.61 -16.89
CA ASP A 73 -1.17 4.47 -17.22
C ASP A 73 0.31 4.71 -16.88
N GLU A 74 0.55 5.44 -15.80
CA GLU A 74 1.89 5.80 -15.33
C GLU A 74 2.48 4.76 -14.39
N ILE A 75 1.62 4.15 -13.57
CA ILE A 75 1.96 3.05 -12.69
C ILE A 75 1.03 1.87 -12.93
N SER A 76 1.60 0.67 -12.90
CA SER A 76 0.84 -0.57 -13.03
C SER A 76 0.68 -1.25 -11.68
N ILE A 77 -0.44 -1.95 -11.52
CA ILE A 77 -0.70 -2.82 -10.37
C ILE A 77 -0.05 -4.19 -10.64
N PHE A 78 0.74 -4.69 -9.70
CA PHE A 78 1.33 -6.03 -9.75
C PHE A 78 0.33 -7.05 -9.21
N GLU A 79 -0.09 -8.00 -10.05
CA GLU A 79 -1.14 -8.97 -9.71
C GLU A 79 -0.61 -10.34 -9.23
N GLU A 80 0.65 -10.70 -9.54
CA GLU A 80 1.17 -12.08 -9.37
C GLU A 80 2.18 -12.27 -8.23
N MET A 81 2.42 -11.25 -7.39
CA MET A 81 3.52 -11.27 -6.42
C MET A 81 3.16 -11.90 -5.06
N VAL A 82 1.96 -12.48 -4.93
CA VAL A 82 1.48 -13.08 -3.69
C VAL A 82 1.80 -14.57 -3.68
N GLU A 83 2.81 -14.94 -2.91
CA GLU A 83 3.11 -16.34 -2.65
C GLU A 83 2.14 -16.88 -1.59
N ASN A 84 1.33 -17.88 -1.96
CA ASN A 84 0.51 -18.60 -1.00
C ASN A 84 1.38 -19.64 -0.29
N HIS A 85 1.58 -19.46 1.00
CA HIS A 85 2.27 -20.41 1.85
C HIS A 85 1.23 -21.23 2.64
N LYS A 86 1.68 -22.37 3.19
CA LYS A 86 0.85 -23.42 3.79
C LYS A 86 -0.28 -22.87 4.68
N THR A 87 -1.43 -23.55 4.65
CA THR A 87 -2.50 -23.39 5.66
C THR A 87 -1.90 -23.67 7.04
N THR A 88 -1.96 -22.70 7.94
CA THR A 88 -1.31 -22.78 9.25
C THR A 88 -2.30 -23.05 10.38
N CYS A 89 -1.78 -23.70 11.42
CA CYS A 89 -2.48 -24.13 12.64
C CYS A 89 -3.12 -22.92 13.40
N PRO A 90 -4.18 -23.12 14.19
CA PRO A 90 -4.88 -22.08 14.95
C PRO A 90 -4.07 -21.43 16.11
N SER A 91 -2.76 -21.66 16.19
CA SER A 91 -1.89 -21.17 17.29
C SER A 91 -1.14 -19.88 16.98
N ILE A 92 -1.36 -19.26 15.82
CA ILE A 92 -0.73 -17.97 15.48
C ILE A 92 -1.41 -16.86 16.28
N GLN A 93 -0.62 -16.09 17.02
CA GLN A 93 -1.11 -14.87 17.68
C GLN A 93 -1.04 -13.71 16.69
N PHE A 94 -2.19 -13.13 16.38
CA PHE A 94 -2.28 -11.92 15.58
C PHE A 94 -2.21 -10.69 16.47
N SER A 95 -1.30 -9.78 16.15
CA SER A 95 -1.15 -8.50 16.85
C SER A 95 -2.13 -7.46 16.32
N HIS A 96 -2.52 -7.58 15.05
CA HIS A 96 -3.49 -6.68 14.43
C HIS A 96 -4.51 -7.46 13.58
N ILE A 97 -5.75 -6.99 13.62
CA ILE A 97 -6.84 -7.42 12.76
C ILE A 97 -7.36 -6.17 12.06
N LEU A 98 -7.10 -6.06 10.76
CA LEU A 98 -7.47 -4.89 9.96
C LEU A 98 -8.78 -5.19 9.26
N SER A 99 -9.78 -4.33 9.43
CA SER A 99 -11.06 -4.41 8.71
C SER A 99 -11.10 -3.30 7.67
N PHE A 100 -11.60 -3.61 6.48
CA PHE A 100 -11.62 -2.64 5.39
C PHE A 100 -13.04 -2.17 5.10
N ASP A 101 -13.18 -0.86 4.91
CA ASP A 101 -14.41 -0.27 4.38
C ASP A 101 -14.45 -0.43 2.86
N ASP A 102 -15.63 -0.41 2.26
CA ASP A 102 -15.79 -0.42 0.79
C ASP A 102 -15.34 0.89 0.13
N GLU A 103 -14.93 1.89 0.91
CA GLU A 103 -14.45 3.17 0.39
C GLU A 103 -13.02 3.06 -0.17
N ALA A 104 -12.88 3.46 -1.43
CA ALA A 104 -11.59 3.53 -2.11
C ALA A 104 -10.68 4.58 -1.43
N GLY A 105 -9.46 4.18 -1.09
CA GLY A 105 -8.56 5.05 -0.34
C GLY A 105 -7.50 4.27 0.41
N ILE A 106 -6.49 4.98 0.92
CA ILE A 106 -5.57 4.42 1.90
C ILE A 106 -6.36 4.25 3.20
N GLN A 107 -6.32 3.04 3.78
CA GLN A 107 -7.04 2.73 5.02
C GLN A 107 -6.11 2.46 6.20
N TYR A 108 -4.92 1.90 5.95
CA TYR A 108 -3.93 1.65 6.99
C TYR A 108 -2.53 2.05 6.51
N ILE A 109 -1.77 2.67 7.40
CA ILE A 109 -0.38 3.06 7.19
C ILE A 109 0.48 2.08 7.99
N LEU A 110 1.33 1.32 7.29
CA LEU A 110 2.23 0.35 7.91
C LEU A 110 3.54 1.02 8.34
N ASN A 111 4.05 1.94 7.52
CA ASN A 111 5.10 2.90 7.84
C ASN A 111 5.02 4.11 6.89
N SER A 112 5.98 5.04 6.96
CA SER A 112 5.94 6.25 6.12
C SER A 112 5.93 5.99 4.61
N ASN A 113 6.43 4.84 4.15
CA ASN A 113 6.58 4.51 2.73
C ASN A 113 5.77 3.27 2.29
N SER A 114 4.94 2.71 3.16
CA SER A 114 4.13 1.53 2.87
C SER A 114 2.75 1.56 3.52
N TRP A 115 1.72 1.32 2.71
CA TRP A 115 0.32 1.49 3.11
C TRP A 115 -0.58 0.45 2.46
N LEU A 116 -1.72 0.19 3.08
CA LEU A 116 -2.80 -0.61 2.52
C LEU A 116 -3.88 0.30 1.96
N LYS A 117 -4.21 0.10 0.68
CA LYS A 117 -5.17 0.89 -0.09
C LYS A 117 -6.24 0.00 -0.69
N VAL A 118 -7.50 0.43 -0.57
CA VAL A 118 -8.61 -0.10 -1.37
C VAL A 118 -8.59 0.61 -2.72
N LEU A 119 -8.52 -0.18 -3.79
CA LEU A 119 -8.42 0.29 -5.16
C LEU A 119 -9.77 0.78 -5.68
N ARG A 120 -9.74 1.93 -6.36
CA ARG A 120 -10.94 2.55 -6.94
C ARG A 120 -11.50 1.63 -8.05
N GLY A 121 -12.77 1.26 -7.91
CA GLY A 121 -13.52 0.53 -8.95
C GLY A 121 -13.46 -1.00 -8.87
N SER A 122 -12.65 -1.60 -7.99
CA SER A 122 -12.61 -3.06 -7.80
C SER A 122 -12.78 -3.53 -6.35
N ASN A 123 -12.71 -2.63 -5.36
CA ASN A 123 -12.67 -2.94 -3.93
C ASN A 123 -11.53 -3.90 -3.54
N ASP A 124 -10.55 -4.12 -4.44
CA ASP A 124 -9.38 -4.92 -4.14
C ASP A 124 -8.47 -4.16 -3.19
N ILE A 125 -7.84 -4.90 -2.27
CA ILE A 125 -6.81 -4.34 -1.40
C ILE A 125 -5.45 -4.49 -2.08
N ALA A 126 -4.66 -3.42 -2.02
CA ALA A 126 -3.28 -3.42 -2.45
C ALA A 126 -2.34 -2.88 -1.38
N LEU A 127 -1.14 -3.46 -1.31
CA LEU A 127 0.02 -2.92 -0.62
C LEU A 127 0.71 -1.92 -1.56
N VAL A 128 0.82 -0.67 -1.14
CA VAL A 128 1.57 0.35 -1.86
C VAL A 128 2.95 0.47 -1.23
N ILE A 129 4.00 0.44 -2.05
CA ILE A 129 5.40 0.59 -1.65
C ILE A 129 6.02 1.77 -2.39
N THR A 130 6.70 2.64 -1.65
CA THR A 130 7.43 3.82 -2.11
C THR A 130 8.83 3.88 -1.49
N GLY A 131 9.63 4.90 -1.81
CA GLY A 131 10.92 5.13 -1.14
C GLY A 131 12.01 4.09 -1.44
N ASN A 132 11.81 3.23 -2.45
CA ASN A 132 12.68 2.10 -2.80
C ASN A 132 12.87 1.09 -1.67
N LEU A 133 11.84 0.87 -0.85
CA LEU A 133 11.89 -0.18 0.17
C LEU A 133 12.09 -1.57 -0.47
N VAL A 134 12.85 -2.40 0.23
CA VAL A 134 13.04 -3.82 -0.07
C VAL A 134 12.62 -4.61 1.16
N GLY A 135 11.82 -5.65 0.97
CA GLY A 135 11.32 -6.41 2.11
C GLY A 135 10.22 -7.39 1.77
N ASP A 136 9.63 -7.90 2.84
CA ASP A 136 8.57 -8.88 2.84
C ASP A 136 7.37 -8.35 3.61
N PHE A 137 6.17 -8.53 3.05
CA PHE A 137 4.91 -8.32 3.74
C PHE A 137 4.16 -9.66 3.85
N THR A 138 4.01 -10.15 5.08
CA THR A 138 3.29 -11.38 5.40
C THR A 138 1.96 -11.05 6.07
N PHE A 139 0.88 -11.62 5.54
CA PHE A 139 -0.48 -11.44 6.05
C PHE A 139 -1.25 -12.74 5.99
N TYR A 140 -2.33 -12.82 6.75
CA TYR A 140 -3.14 -14.02 6.86
C TYR A 140 -4.59 -13.72 6.50
N LEU A 141 -5.20 -14.65 5.77
CA LEU A 141 -6.63 -14.62 5.44
C LEU A 141 -7.33 -15.78 6.14
N GLU A 142 -8.44 -15.48 6.80
CA GLU A 142 -9.28 -16.48 7.45
C GLU A 142 -10.05 -17.30 6.40
N SER A 143 -10.01 -18.62 6.54
CA SER A 143 -10.77 -19.56 5.72
C SER A 143 -11.99 -20.09 6.49
N SER A 144 -12.92 -20.73 5.78
CA SER A 144 -14.23 -21.19 6.31
C SER A 144 -14.19 -22.14 7.51
N ASN A 145 -13.02 -22.67 7.88
CA ASN A 145 -12.83 -23.65 8.95
C ASN A 145 -11.99 -23.08 10.12
N GLU A 146 -11.99 -21.77 10.34
CA GLU A 146 -11.17 -21.08 11.36
C GLU A 146 -9.65 -21.32 11.17
N THR A 147 -9.25 -21.71 9.96
CA THR A 147 -7.85 -21.88 9.57
C THR A 147 -7.37 -20.63 8.84
N PHE A 148 -6.09 -20.33 8.96
CA PHE A 148 -5.50 -19.15 8.32
C PHE A 148 -4.60 -19.57 7.14
N GLU A 149 -4.78 -18.92 6.01
CA GLU A 149 -3.89 -19.02 4.86
C GLU A 149 -2.82 -17.93 4.97
N GLU A 150 -1.55 -18.33 5.06
CA GLU A 150 -0.43 -17.40 5.05
C GLU A 150 -0.16 -16.94 3.62
N LYS A 151 -0.04 -15.63 3.45
CA LYS A 151 0.31 -14.99 2.18
C LYS A 151 1.51 -14.09 2.38
N LYS A 152 2.40 -14.09 1.40
CA LYS A 152 3.62 -13.28 1.43
C LYS A 152 3.79 -12.51 0.13
N ILE A 153 4.11 -11.24 0.23
CA ILE A 153 4.56 -10.39 -0.87
C ILE A 153 6.01 -10.02 -0.62
N THR A 154 6.89 -10.45 -1.51
CA THR A 154 8.28 -10.00 -1.56
C THR A 154 8.36 -8.81 -2.51
N PHE A 155 8.87 -7.66 -2.05
CA PHE A 155 8.99 -6.45 -2.86
C PHE A 155 10.42 -5.93 -2.85
N ASN A 156 10.85 -5.41 -4.00
CA ASN A 156 12.20 -4.85 -4.20
C ASN A 156 12.20 -3.58 -5.05
N LYS A 157 11.02 -3.00 -5.29
CA LYS A 157 10.81 -1.79 -6.07
C LYS A 157 9.52 -1.10 -5.65
N ASN A 158 9.41 0.19 -5.96
CA ASN A 158 8.17 0.92 -5.76
C ASN A 158 7.05 0.33 -6.63
N GLY A 159 5.83 0.35 -6.11
CA GLY A 159 4.72 -0.28 -6.79
C GLY A 159 3.45 -0.37 -5.98
N ILE A 160 2.40 -0.83 -6.64
CA ILE A 160 1.12 -1.17 -6.05
C ILE A 160 0.95 -2.68 -6.24
N TYR A 161 0.95 -3.43 -5.15
CA TYR A 161 0.92 -4.89 -5.13
C TYR A 161 -0.46 -5.35 -4.67
N ARG A 162 -1.27 -5.91 -5.56
CA ARG A 162 -2.61 -6.40 -5.22
C ARG A 162 -2.48 -7.61 -4.28
N LEU A 163 -3.20 -7.61 -3.17
CA LEU A 163 -3.13 -8.69 -2.16
C LEU A 163 -3.93 -9.93 -2.55
N SER A 164 -5.04 -9.73 -3.27
CA SER A 164 -5.96 -10.78 -3.67
C SER A 164 -6.79 -10.29 -4.85
N ASN A 165 -7.19 -11.23 -5.71
CA ASN A 165 -8.19 -11.02 -6.78
C ASN A 165 -9.63 -11.27 -6.31
N LYS A 166 -9.80 -11.45 -4.99
CA LYS A 166 -11.09 -11.58 -4.31
C LYS A 166 -11.18 -10.50 -3.23
N PRO A 167 -12.40 -10.00 -2.94
CA PRO A 167 -12.65 -9.13 -1.81
C PRO A 167 -12.06 -9.71 -0.52
N ILE A 168 -11.44 -8.84 0.28
CA ILE A 168 -10.89 -9.17 1.58
C ILE A 168 -11.62 -8.30 2.60
N ASP A 169 -12.41 -8.90 3.47
CA ASP A 169 -13.09 -8.16 4.54
C ASP A 169 -12.12 -7.84 5.69
N ARG A 170 -11.25 -8.80 6.00
CA ARG A 170 -10.30 -8.73 7.10
C ARG A 170 -8.93 -9.27 6.73
N LEU A 171 -7.91 -8.60 7.25
CA LEU A 171 -6.52 -8.98 7.09
C LEU A 171 -5.87 -9.12 8.46
N TYR A 172 -5.30 -10.29 8.72
CA TYR A 172 -4.72 -10.66 10.01
C TYR A 172 -3.20 -10.55 9.94
N LEU A 173 -2.59 -9.86 10.91
CA LEU A 173 -1.16 -9.57 10.93
C LEU A 173 -0.52 -10.04 12.25
N ALA A 174 0.57 -10.78 12.13
CA ALA A 174 1.48 -11.04 13.25
C ALA A 174 2.37 -9.81 13.52
N ALA A 175 3.04 -9.76 14.67
CA ALA A 175 3.89 -8.63 15.06
C ALA A 175 4.94 -8.24 14.01
N ASP A 176 5.54 -9.24 13.33
CA ASP A 176 6.58 -9.02 12.32
C ASP A 176 6.02 -9.13 10.88
N SER A 177 4.81 -8.63 10.63
CA SER A 177 4.16 -8.72 9.31
C SER A 177 4.88 -7.95 8.22
N LEU A 178 5.61 -6.88 8.55
CA LEU A 178 6.41 -6.12 7.60
C LEU A 178 7.89 -6.23 7.99
N LYS A 179 8.69 -6.90 7.17
CA LYS A 179 10.13 -7.06 7.37
C LYS A 179 10.87 -6.31 6.27
N LEU A 180 11.59 -5.27 6.65
CA LEU A 180 12.42 -4.50 5.72
C LEU A 180 13.86 -5.02 5.75
N VAL A 181 14.47 -5.13 4.57
CA VAL A 181 15.88 -5.43 4.41
C VAL A 181 16.64 -4.11 4.37
N GLN A 182 17.56 -3.90 5.32
CA GLN A 182 18.49 -2.77 5.33
C GLN A 182 19.65 -3.01 4.37
#